data_AF-A0A0Q8IV47-F1
#
_entry.id   AF-A0A0Q8IV47-F1
#
_cell.length_a   1.000
_cell.length_b   1.000
_cell.length_c   1.000
_cell.angle_alpha   90.00
_cell.angle_beta   90.00
_cell.angle_gamma   90.00
#
_symmetry.space_group_name_H-M   'P 1'
#
loop_
_entity.id
_entity.type
_entity.pdbx_description
1 polymer ?
#
loop_
_entity_poly.entity_id
_entity_poly.type
_entity_poly.pdbx_seq_one_letter_code
_entity_poly.pdbx_strand_id
1 'polypeptide(L)'
;MAVLAVALLSAVGCVDKGKGGEGEGVAKNPTPAAAASNNATDPALNWGGTTPHDTPPVSNPLLAQAEAVMRKADPDFDRFEVNYTTGDLDRDGRDDVAIEYGVGDEGAMRHVAKSIYVLLARDGGLQVQPEATEAFSGCPVVREIVGGQLLADALEACIVPFPKTIGYYTFEWDAPRKRLRQVSEQDAEERVVMRLQQLREALLAQRKDAIDPHLRAGPAPIAPTERDKPRAAPEQIFADAALRRGFTDTVGMLSHVEFRDDGEHERKATMTTPGNGKSAERALYIDLEPGDGNSMIESDGYTYVLDASVLVRWPDPGTRGGHQVRFNLIDGDLYLSEHGAFDMDEER
;
A
#
# COMPACT_ATOMS: atom_id res chain seq x y z
N MET A 1 45.54 34.40 -29.22
CA MET A 1 46.52 35.09 -28.37
C MET A 1 46.88 34.18 -27.20
N ALA A 2 48.19 34.00 -26.93
CA ALA A 2 48.87 33.33 -25.78
C ALA A 2 48.36 31.92 -25.40
N VAL A 3 49.04 30.78 -25.66
CA VAL A 3 50.40 30.25 -25.32
C VAL A 3 50.71 30.15 -23.82
N LEU A 4 50.78 28.90 -23.31
CA LEU A 4 51.83 28.22 -22.50
C LEU A 4 51.19 27.06 -21.70
N ALA A 5 51.49 25.77 -21.93
CA ALA A 5 52.67 24.97 -21.46
C ALA A 5 52.67 24.79 -19.91
N VAL A 6 52.81 23.60 -19.31
CA VAL A 6 53.95 22.66 -19.37
C VAL A 6 53.55 21.29 -18.77
N ALA A 7 54.14 20.22 -19.29
CA ALA A 7 54.18 18.85 -18.74
C ALA A 7 55.53 18.56 -18.04
N LEU A 8 55.55 17.64 -17.07
CA LEU A 8 56.73 16.90 -16.54
C LEU A 8 56.19 15.64 -15.80
N LEU A 9 56.24 14.42 -16.33
CA LEU A 9 57.33 13.41 -16.40
C LEU A 9 57.79 12.75 -15.07
N SER A 10 57.36 11.49 -14.92
CA SER A 10 58.13 10.23 -14.74
C SER A 10 58.95 9.89 -13.47
N ALA A 11 58.73 8.67 -12.96
CA ALA A 11 59.71 7.60 -12.64
C ALA A 11 58.92 6.31 -12.26
N VAL A 12 58.97 5.16 -12.94
CA VAL A 12 60.03 4.13 -13.18
C VAL A 12 60.35 3.23 -11.97
N GLY A 13 60.18 1.91 -12.16
CA GLY A 13 60.76 0.80 -11.37
C GLY A 13 59.85 -0.44 -11.34
N CYS A 14 59.86 -1.36 -12.33
CA CYS A 14 60.75 -2.52 -12.57
C CYS A 14 60.57 -3.72 -11.60
N VAL A 15 60.05 -4.86 -12.14
CA VAL A 15 60.72 -6.20 -12.36
C VAL A 15 60.75 -7.11 -11.11
N ASP A 16 60.67 -8.44 -11.12
CA ASP A 16 60.15 -9.58 -11.93
C ASP A 16 60.56 -10.85 -11.12
N LYS A 17 59.85 -11.99 -11.32
CA LYS A 17 60.26 -13.40 -11.07
C LYS A 17 60.61 -13.95 -9.67
N GLY A 18 59.97 -15.10 -9.36
CA GLY A 18 60.73 -16.37 -9.27
C GLY A 18 60.47 -17.34 -8.10
N LYS A 19 59.68 -18.40 -8.40
CA LYS A 19 59.85 -19.84 -8.05
C LYS A 19 60.49 -20.30 -6.71
N GLY A 20 59.78 -21.23 -6.04
CA GLY A 20 60.26 -22.61 -5.82
C GLY A 20 60.36 -23.10 -4.37
N GLY A 21 59.84 -24.30 -4.10
CA GLY A 21 60.22 -25.10 -2.93
C GLY A 21 59.16 -26.08 -2.41
N GLU A 22 59.14 -27.30 -2.98
CA GLU A 22 58.38 -28.47 -2.53
C GLU A 22 58.87 -29.03 -1.18
N GLY A 23 57.96 -29.71 -0.47
CA GLY A 23 58.25 -30.65 0.61
C GLY A 23 57.12 -31.66 0.75
N GLU A 24 57.21 -32.77 0.01
CA GLU A 24 56.35 -33.95 0.14
C GLU A 24 56.61 -34.72 1.44
N GLY A 25 55.54 -35.25 2.02
CA GLY A 25 55.54 -36.23 3.12
C GLY A 25 54.18 -36.92 3.24
N VAL A 26 54.00 -37.97 2.42
CA VAL A 26 52.84 -38.90 2.32
C VAL A 26 52.64 -39.66 3.65
N ALA A 27 51.43 -39.88 4.21
CA ALA A 27 50.51 -40.95 3.83
C ALA A 27 49.17 -41.01 4.63
N LYS A 28 48.07 -41.29 3.89
CA LYS A 28 46.90 -42.16 4.19
C LYS A 28 45.74 -41.71 5.12
N ASN A 29 44.64 -41.28 4.46
CA ASN A 29 43.16 -41.43 4.66
C ASN A 29 42.57 -42.15 5.91
N PRO A 30 41.31 -41.87 6.34
CA PRO A 30 40.19 -41.39 5.52
C PRO A 30 39.36 -40.21 6.07
N THR A 31 38.58 -39.62 5.16
CA THR A 31 37.54 -38.60 5.34
C THR A 31 36.55 -38.90 6.48
N PRO A 32 36.18 -37.87 7.27
CA PRO A 32 34.83 -37.73 7.77
C PRO A 32 34.12 -36.57 7.06
N ALA A 33 32.84 -36.81 6.75
CA ALA A 33 31.93 -35.92 6.06
C ALA A 33 31.98 -34.46 6.56
N ALA A 34 31.86 -33.53 5.62
CA ALA A 34 31.58 -32.13 5.91
C ALA A 34 30.35 -32.06 6.81
N ALA A 35 30.56 -31.63 8.05
CA ALA A 35 29.47 -31.26 8.93
C ALA A 35 28.73 -30.09 8.27
N ALA A 36 27.47 -30.32 7.93
CA ALA A 36 26.55 -29.29 7.50
C ALA A 36 26.59 -28.15 8.53
N SER A 37 26.94 -26.95 8.08
CA SER A 37 26.67 -25.74 8.84
C SER A 37 25.16 -25.69 9.06
N ASN A 38 24.75 -25.93 10.30
CA ASN A 38 23.42 -25.61 10.77
C ASN A 38 23.27 -24.08 10.69
N ASN A 39 22.93 -23.57 9.51
CA ASN A 39 22.34 -22.25 9.38
C ASN A 39 20.91 -22.40 9.92
N ALA A 40 20.78 -22.27 11.23
CA ALA A 40 19.52 -21.95 11.85
C ALA A 40 19.07 -20.62 11.22
N THR A 41 18.08 -20.70 10.34
CA THR A 41 17.33 -19.55 9.84
C THR A 41 16.66 -18.92 11.05
N ASP A 42 17.11 -17.71 11.39
CA ASP A 42 16.42 -16.82 12.29
C ASP A 42 15.04 -16.49 11.68
N PRO A 43 13.92 -16.83 12.34
CA PRO A 43 12.57 -16.57 11.81
C PRO A 43 12.21 -15.07 11.76
N ALA A 44 13.04 -14.18 12.28
CA ALA A 44 12.76 -12.74 12.35
C ALA A 44 13.06 -11.96 11.05
N LEU A 45 13.53 -12.61 9.97
CA LEU A 45 13.91 -11.94 8.71
C LEU A 45 12.99 -12.23 7.51
N ASN A 46 11.84 -12.89 7.72
CA ASN A 46 10.95 -13.31 6.63
C ASN A 46 9.54 -12.71 6.72
N TRP A 47 9.44 -11.44 7.11
CA TRP A 47 8.18 -10.70 7.17
C TRP A 47 8.36 -9.33 6.49
N GLY A 48 7.86 -9.23 5.26
CA GLY A 48 7.98 -8.04 4.41
C GLY A 48 8.17 -8.32 2.90
N GLY A 49 8.14 -9.59 2.49
CA GLY A 49 8.17 -10.00 1.09
C GLY A 49 8.34 -11.50 1.03
N THR A 50 7.32 -12.23 0.58
CA THR A 50 7.53 -13.63 0.20
C THR A 50 8.58 -13.61 -0.91
N THR A 51 9.78 -14.13 -0.67
CA THR A 51 10.72 -14.41 -1.77
C THR A 51 10.00 -15.35 -2.76
N PRO A 52 9.60 -14.88 -3.95
CA PRO A 52 8.81 -15.68 -4.87
C PRO A 52 9.77 -16.36 -5.85
N HIS A 53 10.68 -17.20 -5.35
CA HIS A 53 11.42 -18.07 -6.27
C HIS A 53 10.58 -19.23 -6.81
N ASP A 54 9.35 -19.42 -6.31
CA ASP A 54 8.44 -20.48 -6.79
C ASP A 54 6.95 -20.07 -6.69
N THR A 55 6.58 -18.85 -7.12
CA THR A 55 5.14 -18.63 -7.38
C THR A 55 4.75 -19.49 -8.60
N PRO A 56 3.82 -20.45 -8.46
CA PRO A 56 3.39 -21.27 -9.59
C PRO A 56 2.88 -20.36 -10.73
N PRO A 57 3.04 -20.77 -12.00
CA PRO A 57 2.62 -19.94 -13.13
C PRO A 57 1.15 -19.56 -12.95
N VAL A 58 0.89 -18.28 -13.12
CA VAL A 58 -0.45 -17.70 -13.02
C VAL A 58 -1.40 -18.50 -13.91
N SER A 59 -2.42 -19.12 -13.32
CA SER A 59 -3.39 -19.95 -14.06
C SER A 59 -4.35 -19.15 -14.94
N ASN A 60 -4.13 -17.82 -15.05
CA ASN A 60 -4.91 -16.91 -15.89
C ASN A 60 -4.23 -16.78 -17.26
N PRO A 61 -4.87 -17.25 -18.36
CA PRO A 61 -4.32 -17.14 -19.71
C PRO A 61 -3.97 -15.71 -20.13
N LEU A 62 -4.73 -14.71 -19.65
CA LEU A 62 -4.47 -13.30 -19.94
C LEU A 62 -3.15 -12.83 -19.32
N LEU A 63 -2.89 -13.21 -18.07
CA LEU A 63 -1.66 -12.85 -17.36
C LEU A 63 -0.44 -13.58 -17.94
N ALA A 64 -0.60 -14.84 -18.36
CA ALA A 64 0.44 -15.56 -19.09
C ALA A 64 0.77 -14.89 -20.44
N GLN A 65 -0.24 -14.37 -21.15
CA GLN A 65 -0.01 -13.59 -22.37
C GLN A 65 0.69 -12.26 -22.07
N ALA A 66 0.28 -11.58 -21.00
CA ALA A 66 0.88 -10.31 -20.58
C ALA A 66 2.37 -10.47 -20.29
N GLU A 67 2.75 -11.50 -19.53
CA GLU A 67 4.15 -11.86 -19.28
C GLU A 67 4.94 -12.12 -20.57
N ALA A 68 4.39 -12.91 -21.48
CA ALA A 68 5.07 -13.25 -22.74
C ALA A 68 5.29 -12.01 -23.62
N VAL A 69 4.32 -11.09 -23.62
CA VAL A 69 4.38 -9.83 -24.34
C VAL A 69 5.41 -8.89 -23.68
N MET A 70 5.41 -8.76 -22.35
CA MET A 70 6.37 -7.92 -21.62
C MET A 70 7.81 -8.37 -21.79
N ARG A 71 8.10 -9.67 -21.64
CA ARG A 71 9.45 -10.22 -21.84
C ARG A 71 10.06 -9.94 -23.21
N LYS A 72 9.21 -9.67 -24.21
CA LYS A 72 9.64 -9.28 -25.56
C LYS A 72 9.80 -7.77 -25.69
N ALA A 73 8.96 -6.99 -25.00
CA ALA A 73 8.94 -5.54 -25.08
C ALA A 73 10.04 -4.89 -24.23
N ASP A 74 10.31 -5.45 -23.05
CA ASP A 74 11.36 -5.00 -22.14
C ASP A 74 12.25 -6.18 -21.72
N PRO A 75 13.53 -6.20 -22.15
CA PRO A 75 14.51 -7.19 -21.72
C PRO A 75 14.82 -7.17 -20.22
N ASP A 76 14.62 -6.02 -19.56
CA ASP A 76 14.88 -5.83 -18.13
C ASP A 76 13.67 -6.22 -17.27
N PHE A 77 12.57 -6.67 -17.90
CA PHE A 77 11.40 -7.21 -17.21
C PHE A 77 11.77 -8.47 -16.43
N ASP A 78 12.00 -8.30 -15.14
CA ASP A 78 12.21 -9.37 -14.17
C ASP A 78 10.91 -9.69 -13.41
N ARG A 79 10.78 -10.94 -12.98
CA ARG A 79 9.68 -11.41 -12.14
C ARG A 79 9.83 -11.01 -10.66
N PHE A 80 10.91 -10.32 -10.29
CA PHE A 80 11.10 -9.84 -8.92
C PHE A 80 10.04 -8.76 -8.62
N GLU A 81 9.09 -9.09 -7.74
CA GLU A 81 7.91 -8.30 -7.32
C GLU A 81 7.08 -7.69 -8.47
N VAL A 82 6.52 -8.55 -9.32
CA VAL A 82 5.51 -8.13 -10.30
C VAL A 82 4.11 -8.21 -9.71
N ASN A 83 3.37 -7.13 -9.80
CA ASN A 83 1.95 -7.05 -9.51
C ASN A 83 1.16 -6.85 -10.82
N TYR A 84 0.01 -7.51 -10.90
CA TYR A 84 -0.88 -7.48 -12.06
C TYR A 84 -2.27 -7.11 -11.63
N THR A 85 -2.92 -6.25 -12.39
CA THR A 85 -4.35 -6.02 -12.27
C THR A 85 -5.01 -6.05 -13.64
N THR A 86 -6.25 -6.55 -13.70
CA THR A 86 -6.97 -6.82 -14.95
C THR A 86 -8.36 -6.21 -14.91
N GLY A 87 -8.82 -5.73 -16.07
CA GLY A 87 -10.18 -5.23 -16.26
C GLY A 87 -10.27 -4.41 -17.54
N ASP A 88 -11.49 -4.06 -17.95
CA ASP A 88 -11.74 -3.28 -19.17
C ASP A 88 -11.44 -1.78 -18.94
N LEU A 89 -10.21 -1.35 -19.23
CA LEU A 89 -9.72 0.00 -18.94
C LEU A 89 -10.17 1.01 -20.01
N ASP A 90 -10.21 0.59 -21.27
CA ASP A 90 -10.61 1.45 -22.39
C ASP A 90 -12.07 1.31 -22.84
N ARG A 91 -12.84 0.47 -22.12
CA ARG A 91 -14.28 0.25 -22.31
C ARG A 91 -14.61 -0.39 -23.66
N ASP A 92 -13.72 -1.23 -24.18
CA ASP A 92 -13.93 -1.97 -25.43
C ASP A 92 -14.60 -3.34 -25.24
N GLY A 93 -14.89 -3.71 -23.98
CA GLY A 93 -15.54 -4.96 -23.61
C GLY A 93 -14.57 -6.13 -23.42
N ARG A 94 -13.26 -5.90 -23.41
CA ARG A 94 -12.22 -6.90 -23.14
C ARG A 94 -11.38 -6.48 -21.94
N ASP A 95 -10.91 -7.46 -21.18
CA ASP A 95 -10.00 -7.19 -20.07
C ASP A 95 -8.60 -6.83 -20.58
N ASP A 96 -8.15 -5.66 -20.16
CA ASP A 96 -6.79 -5.17 -20.27
C ASP A 96 -5.96 -5.60 -19.06
N VAL A 97 -4.65 -5.32 -19.09
CA VAL A 97 -3.74 -5.61 -17.98
C VAL A 97 -2.91 -4.37 -17.67
N ALA A 98 -2.87 -3.97 -16.40
CA ALA A 98 -1.84 -3.07 -15.88
C ALA A 98 -0.84 -3.88 -15.06
N ILE A 99 0.43 -3.58 -15.27
CA ILE A 99 1.57 -4.28 -14.69
C ILE A 99 2.41 -3.26 -13.95
N GLU A 100 2.69 -3.57 -12.69
CA GLU A 100 3.69 -2.91 -11.88
C GLU A 100 4.81 -3.92 -11.66
N TYR A 101 6.05 -3.54 -11.94
CA TYR A 101 7.19 -4.34 -11.50
C TYR A 101 8.32 -3.42 -11.09
N GLY A 102 9.13 -3.92 -10.16
CA GLY A 102 10.21 -3.14 -9.63
C GLY A 102 11.49 -3.27 -10.46
N VAL A 103 12.25 -2.19 -10.48
CA VAL A 103 13.57 -2.10 -11.10
C VAL A 103 14.61 -2.10 -9.98
N GLY A 104 15.56 -3.03 -10.04
CA GLY A 104 16.62 -3.19 -9.05
C GLY A 104 17.92 -3.67 -9.68
N ASP A 105 19.04 -3.38 -9.02
CA ASP A 105 20.35 -3.92 -9.39
C ASP A 105 20.49 -5.37 -8.87
N GLU A 106 21.34 -6.17 -9.55
CA GLU A 106 21.67 -7.52 -9.12
C GLU A 106 22.20 -7.53 -7.67
N GLY A 107 21.48 -8.19 -6.76
CA GLY A 107 21.80 -8.25 -5.33
C GLY A 107 21.13 -7.20 -4.45
N ALA A 108 20.33 -6.29 -5.01
CA ALA A 108 19.49 -5.41 -4.22
C ALA A 108 18.36 -6.21 -3.54
N MET A 109 18.20 -6.06 -2.23
CA MET A 109 17.08 -6.70 -1.50
C MET A 109 15.74 -5.99 -1.72
N ARG A 110 15.73 -4.82 -2.40
CA ARG A 110 14.56 -3.97 -2.65
C ARG A 110 14.72 -3.19 -3.96
N HIS A 111 13.60 -2.74 -4.50
CA HIS A 111 13.57 -1.92 -5.70
C HIS A 111 13.94 -0.46 -5.42
N VAL A 112 14.72 0.13 -6.31
CA VAL A 112 15.03 1.58 -6.25
C VAL A 112 13.96 2.41 -6.98
N ALA A 113 13.24 1.79 -7.91
CA ALA A 113 12.13 2.38 -8.66
C ALA A 113 11.15 1.28 -9.09
N LYS A 114 9.96 1.68 -9.54
CA LYS A 114 8.99 0.78 -10.18
C LYS A 114 8.58 1.32 -11.53
N SER A 115 8.29 0.42 -12.45
CA SER A 115 7.76 0.75 -13.76
C SER A 115 6.33 0.26 -13.91
N ILE A 116 5.50 1.10 -14.54
CA ILE A 116 4.10 0.81 -14.83
C ILE A 116 3.88 0.66 -16.33
N TYR A 117 3.34 -0.49 -16.73
CA TYR A 117 2.93 -0.76 -18.11
C TYR A 117 1.45 -1.06 -18.19
N VAL A 118 0.84 -0.62 -19.29
CA VAL A 118 -0.54 -0.96 -19.66
C VAL A 118 -0.49 -1.78 -20.94
N LEU A 119 -1.20 -2.89 -20.94
CA LEU A 119 -1.38 -3.77 -22.09
C LEU A 119 -2.86 -3.81 -22.43
N LEU A 120 -3.20 -3.29 -23.60
CA LEU A 120 -4.59 -3.24 -24.04
C LEU A 120 -4.93 -4.45 -24.90
N ALA A 121 -6.09 -5.06 -24.66
CA ALA A 121 -6.56 -6.20 -25.42
C ALA A 121 -7.07 -5.76 -26.80
N ARG A 122 -6.54 -6.38 -27.86
CA ARG A 122 -6.94 -6.13 -29.25
C ARG A 122 -7.19 -7.44 -29.97
N ASP A 123 -7.70 -7.37 -31.20
CA ASP A 123 -8.04 -8.56 -32.01
C ASP A 123 -6.83 -9.50 -32.25
N GLY A 124 -5.61 -9.00 -32.14
CA GLY A 124 -4.36 -9.76 -32.26
C GLY A 124 -3.73 -10.18 -30.92
N GLY A 125 -4.40 -9.95 -29.79
CA GLY A 125 -3.87 -10.15 -28.44
C GLY A 125 -3.50 -8.84 -27.74
N LEU A 126 -2.85 -8.97 -26.58
CA LEU A 126 -2.39 -7.84 -25.78
C LEU A 126 -1.34 -7.00 -26.52
N GLN A 127 -1.52 -5.68 -26.48
CA GLN A 127 -0.58 -4.70 -27.05
C GLN A 127 -0.04 -3.80 -25.94
N VAL A 128 1.28 -3.84 -25.75
CA VAL A 128 1.99 -2.94 -24.82
C VAL A 128 1.83 -1.49 -25.29
N GLN A 129 1.44 -0.64 -24.36
CA GLN A 129 1.39 0.81 -24.53
C GLN A 129 2.72 1.43 -24.10
N PRO A 130 3.01 2.70 -24.44
CA PRO A 130 4.14 3.40 -23.86
C PRO A 130 4.14 3.29 -22.32
N GLU A 131 5.33 3.18 -21.74
CA GLU A 131 5.49 3.14 -20.28
C GLU A 131 4.77 4.32 -19.63
N ALA A 132 4.04 4.04 -18.55
CA ALA A 132 3.14 5.00 -17.91
C ALA A 132 3.67 5.53 -16.57
N THR A 133 4.88 5.16 -16.17
CA THR A 133 5.49 5.49 -14.87
C THR A 133 5.50 7.00 -14.59
N GLU A 134 5.74 7.83 -15.61
CA GLU A 134 5.74 9.30 -15.47
C GLU A 134 4.36 9.90 -15.09
N ALA A 135 3.28 9.13 -15.17
CA ALA A 135 1.95 9.57 -14.75
C ALA A 135 1.78 9.60 -13.22
N PHE A 136 2.74 9.06 -12.47
CA PHE A 136 2.66 8.90 -11.02
C PHE A 136 3.66 9.81 -10.31
N SER A 137 3.23 10.42 -9.21
CA SER A 137 4.13 11.00 -8.21
C SER A 137 4.55 9.93 -7.21
N GLY A 138 5.82 9.91 -6.79
CA GLY A 138 6.31 8.92 -5.82
C GLY A 138 6.53 7.53 -6.41
N CYS A 139 6.45 6.50 -5.56
CA CYS A 139 6.61 5.11 -5.96
C CYS A 139 5.22 4.48 -6.26
N PRO A 140 4.93 4.08 -7.50
CA PRO A 140 3.58 3.67 -7.88
C PRO A 140 3.21 2.27 -7.40
N VAL A 141 1.94 2.08 -7.04
CA VAL A 141 1.33 0.77 -6.77
C VAL A 141 0.02 0.65 -7.52
N VAL A 142 -0.14 -0.34 -8.39
CA VAL A 142 -1.40 -0.57 -9.10
C VAL A 142 -2.35 -1.39 -8.22
N ARG A 143 -3.61 -0.97 -8.14
CA ARG A 143 -4.62 -1.62 -7.29
C ARG A 143 -5.60 -2.42 -8.13
N GLU A 144 -6.41 -1.73 -8.92
CA GLU A 144 -7.54 -2.33 -9.62
C GLU A 144 -7.86 -1.62 -10.93
N ILE A 145 -8.33 -2.36 -11.93
CA ILE A 145 -9.05 -1.78 -13.06
C ILE A 145 -10.54 -2.05 -12.88
N VAL A 146 -11.32 -1.00 -12.67
CA VAL A 146 -12.76 -1.09 -12.43
C VAL A 146 -13.50 0.06 -13.10
N GLY A 147 -14.58 -0.23 -13.82
CA GLY A 147 -15.42 0.80 -14.46
C GLY A 147 -14.71 1.64 -15.53
N GLY A 148 -13.68 1.10 -16.20
CA GLY A 148 -12.84 1.85 -17.13
C GLY A 148 -11.89 2.83 -16.45
N GLN A 149 -11.52 2.56 -15.21
CA GLN A 149 -10.58 3.36 -14.43
C GLN A 149 -9.50 2.46 -13.83
N LEU A 150 -8.26 2.91 -13.86
CA LEU A 150 -7.16 2.32 -13.10
C LEU A 150 -7.04 3.07 -11.77
N LEU A 151 -7.23 2.33 -10.68
CA LEU A 151 -6.96 2.78 -9.32
C LEU A 151 -5.51 2.43 -8.98
N ALA A 152 -4.80 3.38 -8.40
CA ALA A 152 -3.41 3.20 -8.03
C ALA A 152 -3.02 4.17 -6.91
N ASP A 153 -1.95 3.84 -6.20
CA ASP A 153 -1.47 4.58 -5.06
C ASP A 153 -0.05 5.10 -5.32
N ALA A 154 0.32 6.19 -4.65
CA ALA A 154 1.69 6.64 -4.53
C ALA A 154 2.21 6.34 -3.14
N LEU A 155 3.32 5.62 -3.09
CA LEU A 155 4.11 5.40 -1.91
C LEU A 155 5.21 6.45 -1.79
N GLU A 156 5.62 6.75 -0.56
CA GLU A 156 6.68 7.74 -0.28
C GLU A 156 8.02 7.40 -0.96
N ALA A 157 8.36 6.11 -1.05
CA ALA A 157 9.56 5.61 -1.71
C ALA A 157 9.45 4.10 -2.00
N CYS A 158 10.14 3.62 -3.05
CA CYS A 158 10.19 2.17 -3.34
C CYS A 158 11.16 1.41 -2.43
N ILE A 159 12.17 2.10 -1.89
CA ILE A 159 13.30 1.48 -1.19
C ILE A 159 13.06 1.28 0.31
N VAL A 160 12.08 1.98 0.89
CA VAL A 160 11.82 1.90 2.34
C VAL A 160 11.10 0.59 2.69
N PRO A 161 11.31 0.04 3.90
CA PRO A 161 10.78 -1.27 4.24
C PRO A 161 9.26 -1.41 4.22
N PHE A 162 8.60 -0.37 4.72
CA PHE A 162 7.16 -0.30 4.94
C PHE A 162 6.71 1.09 4.50
N PRO A 163 6.67 1.36 3.19
CA PRO A 163 6.36 2.68 2.68
C PRO A 163 4.92 3.04 3.02
N LYS A 164 4.74 4.28 3.47
CA LYS A 164 3.41 4.86 3.63
C LYS A 164 2.80 5.27 2.30
N THR A 165 1.48 5.15 2.17
CA THR A 165 0.74 5.73 1.05
C THR A 165 0.58 7.23 1.25
N ILE A 166 1.05 8.01 0.28
CA ILE A 166 1.02 9.48 0.29
C ILE A 166 0.03 10.06 -0.72
N GLY A 167 -0.53 9.25 -1.61
CA GLY A 167 -1.55 9.70 -2.56
C GLY A 167 -2.34 8.56 -3.17
N TYR A 168 -3.60 8.84 -3.52
CA TYR A 168 -4.53 7.90 -4.15
C TYR A 168 -5.00 8.45 -5.48
N TYR A 169 -4.74 7.72 -6.55
CA TYR A 169 -4.96 8.16 -7.92
C TYR A 169 -6.05 7.36 -8.60
N THR A 170 -6.75 8.05 -9.49
CA THR A 170 -7.64 7.42 -10.47
C THR A 170 -7.21 7.88 -11.85
N PHE A 171 -6.99 6.94 -12.74
CA PHE A 171 -6.64 7.19 -14.13
C PHE A 171 -7.69 6.64 -15.08
N GLU A 172 -7.87 7.32 -16.20
CA GLU A 172 -8.61 6.82 -17.36
C GLU A 172 -7.67 6.69 -18.56
N TRP A 173 -8.00 5.79 -19.49
CA TRP A 173 -7.27 5.70 -20.74
C TRP A 173 -7.62 6.83 -21.71
N ASP A 174 -6.63 7.63 -22.12
CA ASP A 174 -6.75 8.63 -23.19
C ASP A 174 -6.35 8.00 -24.53
N ALA A 175 -7.31 7.36 -25.19
CA ALA A 175 -7.06 6.66 -26.46
C ALA A 175 -6.42 7.55 -27.56
N PRO A 176 -6.84 8.81 -27.77
CA PRO A 176 -6.17 9.71 -28.71
C PRO A 176 -4.68 9.94 -28.42
N ARG A 177 -4.29 10.04 -27.14
CA ARG A 177 -2.90 10.28 -26.73
C ARG A 177 -2.13 9.01 -26.37
N LYS A 178 -2.81 7.87 -26.34
CA LYS A 178 -2.28 6.55 -25.94
C LYS A 178 -1.54 6.59 -24.61
N ARG A 179 -2.18 7.16 -23.58
CA ARG A 179 -1.60 7.27 -22.24
C ARG A 179 -2.67 7.23 -21.17
N LEU A 180 -2.26 6.95 -19.94
CA LEU A 180 -3.06 7.21 -18.76
C LEU A 180 -3.24 8.72 -18.57
N ARG A 181 -4.46 9.13 -18.24
CA ARG A 181 -4.80 10.49 -17.83
C ARG A 181 -5.35 10.44 -16.42
N GLN A 182 -4.65 11.09 -15.48
CA GLN A 182 -5.14 11.27 -14.12
C GLN A 182 -6.46 12.05 -14.16
N VAL A 183 -7.48 11.51 -13.50
CA VAL A 183 -8.82 12.11 -13.39
C VAL A 183 -9.17 12.49 -11.96
N SER A 184 -8.49 11.89 -11.00
CA SER A 184 -8.59 12.23 -9.57
C SER A 184 -7.27 11.95 -8.90
N GLU A 185 -6.97 12.75 -7.88
CA GLU A 185 -5.95 12.52 -6.87
C GLU A 185 -6.58 12.89 -5.53
N GLN A 186 -6.24 12.13 -4.50
CA GLN A 186 -6.63 12.37 -3.13
C GLN A 186 -5.41 12.24 -2.24
N ASP A 187 -5.30 13.10 -1.23
CA ASP A 187 -4.43 12.83 -0.10
C ASP A 187 -5.13 11.94 0.95
N ALA A 188 -4.45 11.66 2.07
CA ALA A 188 -5.02 10.84 3.14
C ALA A 188 -6.24 11.49 3.82
N GLU A 189 -6.27 12.82 3.97
CA GLU A 189 -7.41 13.53 4.58
C GLU A 189 -8.66 13.38 3.70
N GLU A 190 -8.53 13.70 2.42
CA GLU A 190 -9.59 13.58 1.42
C GLU A 190 -10.08 12.13 1.30
N ARG A 191 -9.13 11.17 1.35
CA ARG A 191 -9.45 9.74 1.33
C ARG A 191 -10.27 9.31 2.53
N VAL A 192 -9.91 9.73 3.74
CA VAL A 192 -10.68 9.45 4.97
C VAL A 192 -12.10 9.96 4.83
N VAL A 193 -12.27 11.22 4.43
CA VAL A 193 -13.60 11.85 4.30
C VAL A 193 -14.45 11.09 3.28
N MET A 194 -13.88 10.76 2.13
CA MET A 194 -14.57 9.98 1.09
C MET A 194 -14.99 8.60 1.62
N ARG A 195 -14.09 7.85 2.27
CA ARG A 195 -14.39 6.51 2.81
C ARG A 195 -15.43 6.54 3.93
N LEU A 196 -15.39 7.55 4.81
CA LEU A 196 -16.43 7.75 5.83
C LEU A 196 -17.81 7.99 5.19
N GLN A 197 -17.89 8.79 4.12
CA GLN A 197 -19.16 8.98 3.41
C GLN A 197 -19.67 7.69 2.76
N GLN A 198 -18.80 6.93 2.10
CA GLN A 198 -19.17 5.64 1.52
C GLN A 198 -19.69 4.66 2.59
N LEU A 199 -19.01 4.58 3.74
CA LEU A 199 -19.46 3.75 4.86
C LEU A 199 -20.81 4.23 5.41
N ARG A 200 -21.00 5.54 5.57
CA ARG A 200 -22.29 6.13 5.96
C ARG A 200 -23.41 5.75 4.99
N GLU A 201 -23.19 5.87 3.68
CA GLU A 201 -24.16 5.49 2.66
C GLU A 201 -24.49 3.99 2.71
N ALA A 202 -23.46 3.14 2.88
CA ALA A 202 -23.64 1.71 3.02
C ALA A 202 -24.46 1.36 4.28
N LEU A 203 -24.21 2.03 5.41
CA LEU A 203 -24.97 1.85 6.66
C LEU A 203 -26.43 2.29 6.52
N LEU A 204 -26.70 3.42 5.85
CA LEU A 204 -28.05 3.89 5.58
C LEU A 204 -28.81 2.93 4.66
N ALA A 205 -28.13 2.38 3.65
CA ALA A 205 -28.67 1.38 2.73
C ALA A 205 -28.67 -0.05 3.30
N GLN A 206 -28.06 -0.27 4.47
CA GLN A 206 -27.87 -1.58 5.11
C GLN A 206 -27.18 -2.62 4.20
N ARG A 207 -26.24 -2.17 3.35
CA ARG A 207 -25.46 -3.04 2.45
C ARG A 207 -24.35 -3.74 3.21
N LYS A 208 -24.66 -4.92 3.77
CA LYS A 208 -23.75 -5.66 4.65
C LYS A 208 -22.41 -6.01 3.99
N ASP A 209 -22.43 -6.38 2.71
CA ASP A 209 -21.26 -6.64 1.87
C ASP A 209 -20.30 -5.45 1.77
N ALA A 210 -20.84 -4.23 1.80
CA ALA A 210 -20.06 -3.00 1.78
C ALA A 210 -19.69 -2.48 3.18
N ILE A 211 -20.23 -3.05 4.26
CA ILE A 211 -19.97 -2.63 5.65
C ILE A 211 -18.96 -3.55 6.31
N ASP A 212 -19.19 -4.87 6.23
CA ASP A 212 -18.42 -5.90 6.94
C ASP A 212 -16.89 -5.82 6.73
N PRO A 213 -16.36 -5.44 5.53
CA PRO A 213 -14.91 -5.26 5.36
C PRO A 213 -14.30 -4.20 6.28
N HIS A 214 -15.04 -3.11 6.54
CA HIS A 214 -14.59 -1.97 7.35
C HIS A 214 -14.73 -2.21 8.86
N LEU A 215 -15.45 -3.26 9.28
CA LEU A 215 -15.65 -3.60 10.70
C LEU A 215 -14.65 -4.65 11.18
N ARG A 216 -13.47 -4.67 10.59
CA ARG A 216 -12.34 -5.54 10.90
C ARG A 216 -11.12 -4.68 11.14
N ALA A 217 -10.14 -5.23 11.87
CA ALA A 217 -8.91 -4.52 12.22
C ALA A 217 -7.92 -4.32 11.05
N GLY A 218 -8.10 -5.02 9.92
CA GLY A 218 -7.26 -4.86 8.74
C GLY A 218 -7.77 -5.57 7.48
N PRO A 219 -7.07 -5.36 6.34
CA PRO A 219 -7.42 -5.94 5.05
C PRO A 219 -7.33 -7.47 5.03
N ALA A 220 -7.94 -8.06 4.00
CA ALA A 220 -7.81 -9.50 3.77
C ALA A 220 -6.38 -9.84 3.31
N PRO A 221 -5.80 -10.96 3.78
CA PRO A 221 -4.56 -11.48 3.19
C PRO A 221 -4.76 -11.75 1.70
N ILE A 222 -3.88 -11.22 0.87
CA ILE A 222 -3.94 -11.40 -0.59
C ILE A 222 -3.25 -12.71 -1.00
N ALA A 223 -2.31 -13.20 -0.17
CA ALA A 223 -1.53 -14.41 -0.40
C ALA A 223 -2.42 -15.67 -0.53
N PRO A 224 -2.31 -16.46 -1.61
CA PRO A 224 -3.17 -17.63 -1.85
C PRO A 224 -3.19 -18.65 -0.70
N THR A 225 -2.06 -18.86 -0.04
CA THR A 225 -1.90 -19.81 1.09
C THR A 225 -2.61 -19.35 2.37
N GLU A 226 -3.07 -18.11 2.41
CA GLU A 226 -3.62 -17.48 3.61
C GLU A 226 -5.09 -17.07 3.44
N ARG A 227 -5.60 -17.07 2.21
CA ARG A 227 -7.02 -16.80 1.90
C ARG A 227 -7.97 -17.77 2.59
N ASP A 228 -7.54 -19.01 2.79
CA ASP A 228 -8.35 -20.06 3.42
C ASP A 228 -8.24 -20.05 4.95
N LYS A 229 -7.37 -19.21 5.54
CA LYS A 229 -7.25 -19.11 7.00
C LYS A 229 -8.52 -18.45 7.56
N PRO A 230 -9.13 -19.00 8.64
CA PRO A 230 -10.26 -18.37 9.30
C PRO A 230 -9.88 -16.96 9.77
N ARG A 231 -10.65 -15.95 9.35
CA ARG A 231 -10.49 -14.57 9.79
C ARG A 231 -11.38 -14.28 10.99
N ALA A 232 -10.99 -13.31 11.81
CA ALA A 232 -11.88 -12.75 12.83
C ALA A 232 -13.22 -12.35 12.20
N ALA A 233 -14.34 -12.54 12.90
CA ALA A 233 -15.63 -12.08 12.39
C ALA A 233 -15.64 -10.53 12.37
N PRO A 234 -16.40 -9.90 11.47
CA PRO A 234 -16.57 -8.45 11.51
C PRO A 234 -17.34 -8.09 12.79
N GLU A 235 -16.89 -7.04 13.47
CA GLU A 235 -17.57 -6.49 14.64
C GLU A 235 -19.00 -6.08 14.29
N GLN A 236 -19.91 -6.22 15.24
CA GLN A 236 -21.35 -5.97 15.02
C GLN A 236 -21.81 -4.64 15.63
N ILE A 237 -20.93 -3.64 15.74
CA ILE A 237 -21.22 -2.35 16.40
C ILE A 237 -22.44 -1.64 15.81
N PHE A 238 -22.63 -1.74 14.50
CA PHE A 238 -23.74 -1.09 13.81
C PHE A 238 -24.97 -1.99 13.66
N ALA A 239 -25.01 -3.16 14.30
CA ALA A 239 -26.26 -3.88 14.51
C ALA A 239 -27.20 -3.09 15.43
N ASP A 240 -26.63 -2.38 16.42
CA ASP A 240 -27.35 -1.44 17.26
C ASP A 240 -27.83 -0.22 16.44
N ALA A 241 -29.13 0.03 16.46
CA ALA A 241 -29.75 1.10 15.67
C ALA A 241 -29.40 2.50 16.17
N ALA A 242 -29.18 2.67 17.47
CA ALA A 242 -28.78 3.95 18.06
C ALA A 242 -27.32 4.28 17.71
N LEU A 243 -26.41 3.30 17.80
CA LEU A 243 -25.01 3.49 17.39
C LEU A 243 -24.90 3.77 15.90
N ARG A 244 -25.59 2.98 15.07
CA ARG A 244 -25.64 3.19 13.62
C ARG A 244 -26.13 4.60 13.28
N ARG A 245 -27.23 5.04 13.91
CA ARG A 245 -27.78 6.39 13.69
C ARG A 245 -26.82 7.48 14.17
N GLY A 246 -26.26 7.33 15.37
CA GLY A 246 -25.31 8.28 15.95
C GLY A 246 -24.13 8.53 15.04
N PHE A 247 -23.51 7.46 14.53
CA PHE A 247 -22.44 7.51 13.56
C PHE A 247 -22.86 8.15 12.23
N THR A 248 -23.94 7.67 11.59
CA THR A 248 -24.37 8.19 10.28
C THR A 248 -24.77 9.67 10.34
N ASP A 249 -25.37 10.11 11.44
CA ASP A 249 -25.73 11.51 11.66
C ASP A 249 -24.47 12.36 11.86
N THR A 250 -23.50 11.90 12.67
CA THR A 250 -22.22 12.61 12.87
C THR A 250 -21.45 12.78 11.58
N VAL A 251 -21.23 11.70 10.84
CA VAL A 251 -20.49 11.73 9.58
C VAL A 251 -21.18 12.64 8.54
N GLY A 252 -22.51 12.63 8.49
CA GLY A 252 -23.27 13.50 7.59
C GLY A 252 -23.30 14.97 8.00
N MET A 253 -23.20 15.26 9.30
CA MET A 253 -23.12 16.64 9.79
C MET A 253 -21.72 17.23 9.59
N LEU A 254 -20.69 16.46 9.91
CA LEU A 254 -19.30 16.92 9.86
C LEU A 254 -18.74 17.00 8.43
N SER A 255 -19.34 16.34 7.45
CA SER A 255 -18.91 16.44 6.04
C SER A 255 -19.08 17.82 5.40
N HIS A 256 -19.77 18.72 6.09
CA HIS A 256 -19.95 20.10 5.66
C HIS A 256 -19.20 21.11 6.54
N VAL A 257 -18.44 20.59 7.51
CA VAL A 257 -17.63 21.41 8.43
C VAL A 257 -16.20 21.41 7.91
N GLU A 258 -15.62 22.61 7.77
CA GLU A 258 -14.20 22.74 7.43
C GLU A 258 -13.33 22.20 8.57
N PHE A 259 -12.32 21.42 8.21
CA PHE A 259 -11.30 20.99 9.17
C PHE A 259 -10.47 22.18 9.63
N ARG A 260 -10.07 22.13 10.90
CA ARG A 260 -9.08 23.01 11.49
C ARG A 260 -7.84 22.19 11.83
N ASP A 261 -6.69 22.82 11.70
CA ASP A 261 -5.44 22.26 12.22
C ASP A 261 -5.52 22.20 13.74
N ASP A 262 -5.32 21.00 14.32
CA ASP A 262 -5.24 20.76 15.77
C ASP A 262 -3.80 20.40 16.20
N GLY A 263 -2.89 20.26 15.23
CA GLY A 263 -1.47 19.91 15.36
C GLY A 263 -0.79 19.93 13.98
N GLU A 264 0.49 19.56 13.91
CA GLU A 264 1.24 19.54 12.63
C GLU A 264 0.58 18.59 11.61
N HIS A 265 0.21 17.40 12.08
CA HIS A 265 -0.43 16.35 11.29
C HIS A 265 -1.87 16.05 11.71
N GLU A 266 -2.42 16.82 12.65
CA GLU A 266 -3.75 16.59 13.21
C GLU A 266 -4.77 17.56 12.61
N ARG A 267 -5.95 17.02 12.31
CA ARG A 267 -7.08 17.74 11.71
C ARG A 267 -8.32 17.44 12.52
N LYS A 268 -9.13 18.48 12.74
CA LYS A 268 -10.33 18.38 13.55
C LYS A 268 -11.50 19.13 12.96
N ALA A 269 -12.64 18.45 12.89
CA ALA A 269 -13.94 19.03 12.58
C ALA A 269 -14.87 18.79 13.76
N THR A 270 -15.44 19.83 14.35
CA THR A 270 -16.43 19.69 15.43
C THR A 270 -17.69 20.50 15.18
N MET A 271 -18.80 20.00 15.73
CA MET A 271 -20.08 20.68 15.69
C MET A 271 -20.81 20.52 17.01
N THR A 272 -21.18 21.65 17.60
CA THR A 272 -22.01 21.67 18.82
C THR A 272 -23.49 21.60 18.44
N THR A 273 -24.21 20.62 18.96
CA THR A 273 -25.67 20.54 18.81
C THR A 273 -26.37 21.13 20.04
N PRO A 274 -27.42 21.97 19.85
CA PRO A 274 -28.24 22.45 20.96
C PRO A 274 -29.00 21.29 21.60
N GLY A 275 -28.75 21.02 22.89
CA GLY A 275 -29.50 20.07 23.72
C GLY A 275 -30.10 20.77 24.93
N ASN A 276 -31.08 20.13 25.59
CA ASN A 276 -31.77 20.63 26.79
C ASN A 276 -30.78 20.94 27.94
N GLY A 277 -30.17 22.13 27.91
CA GLY A 277 -29.31 22.68 28.97
C GLY A 277 -27.83 22.28 28.96
N LYS A 278 -27.36 21.46 28.01
CA LYS A 278 -25.93 21.09 27.85
C LYS A 278 -25.57 20.99 26.36
N SER A 279 -24.47 21.61 25.94
CA SER A 279 -23.91 21.49 24.60
C SER A 279 -23.36 20.08 24.40
N ALA A 280 -23.80 19.40 23.34
CA ALA A 280 -23.34 18.07 23.00
C ALA A 280 -22.49 18.18 21.72
N GLU A 281 -21.19 17.92 21.84
CA GLU A 281 -20.23 18.07 20.74
C GLU A 281 -20.11 16.77 19.95
N ARG A 282 -20.24 16.88 18.63
CA ARG A 282 -19.86 15.82 17.67
C ARG A 282 -18.50 16.21 17.10
N ALA A 283 -17.62 15.24 16.92
CA ALA A 283 -16.26 15.52 16.46
C ALA A 283 -15.72 14.41 15.56
N LEU A 284 -14.87 14.83 14.63
CA LEU A 284 -14.05 14.00 13.76
C LEU A 284 -12.62 14.50 13.89
N TYR A 285 -11.73 13.60 14.30
CA TYR A 285 -10.31 13.84 14.39
C TYR A 285 -9.61 12.94 13.38
N ILE A 286 -8.65 13.49 12.65
CA ILE A 286 -7.80 12.77 11.71
C ILE A 286 -6.36 13.07 12.12
N ASP A 287 -5.61 12.03 12.42
CA ASP A 287 -4.17 12.08 12.63
C ASP A 287 -3.51 11.52 11.36
N LEU A 288 -2.91 12.43 10.59
CA LEU A 288 -2.23 12.12 9.34
C LEU A 288 -0.83 11.56 9.57
N GLU A 289 -0.30 11.57 10.79
CA GLU A 289 1.00 10.99 11.12
C GLU A 289 0.96 10.38 12.52
N PRO A 290 0.23 9.26 12.72
CA PRO A 290 0.14 8.61 14.00
C PRO A 290 1.54 8.21 14.50
N GLY A 291 2.02 8.96 15.50
CA GLY A 291 3.44 9.26 15.72
C GLY A 291 4.39 8.12 16.16
N ASP A 292 5.68 8.43 16.01
CA ASP A 292 6.90 7.96 16.71
C ASP A 292 6.99 6.47 17.11
N GLY A 293 6.58 5.58 16.21
CA GLY A 293 6.70 4.13 16.37
C GLY A 293 5.41 3.35 16.11
N ASN A 294 4.28 4.04 15.94
CA ASN A 294 2.95 3.46 15.76
C ASN A 294 2.32 3.74 14.38
N SER A 295 3.11 4.18 13.40
CA SER A 295 2.71 4.18 11.98
C SER A 295 2.59 2.76 11.41
N MET A 296 2.81 1.73 12.23
CA MET A 296 2.49 0.36 11.95
C MET A 296 1.63 -0.26 13.05
N ILE A 297 0.70 -1.13 12.68
CA ILE A 297 -0.10 -1.94 13.60
C ILE A 297 0.10 -3.42 13.30
N GLU A 298 0.00 -4.27 14.34
CA GLU A 298 -0.10 -5.71 14.17
C GLU A 298 -1.56 -6.15 14.35
N SER A 299 -2.10 -6.85 13.37
CA SER A 299 -3.44 -7.44 13.44
C SER A 299 -3.49 -8.73 12.65
N ASP A 300 -4.13 -9.76 13.21
CA ASP A 300 -4.26 -11.10 12.60
C ASP A 300 -2.93 -11.73 12.13
N GLY A 301 -1.80 -11.36 12.77
CA GLY A 301 -0.46 -11.82 12.40
C GLY A 301 0.18 -11.09 11.21
N TYR A 302 -0.38 -9.95 10.81
CA TYR A 302 0.15 -9.07 9.78
C TYR A 302 0.51 -7.71 10.35
N THR A 303 1.57 -7.12 9.81
CA THR A 303 1.94 -5.72 10.06
C THR A 303 1.36 -4.86 8.94
N TYR A 304 0.61 -3.82 9.31
CA TYR A 304 0.03 -2.85 8.38
C TYR A 304 0.62 -1.47 8.63
N VAL A 305 0.93 -0.74 7.58
CA VAL A 305 1.29 0.68 7.66
C VAL A 305 0.01 1.51 7.70
N LEU A 306 -0.02 2.50 8.58
CA LEU A 306 -1.15 3.42 8.70
C LEU A 306 -0.93 4.64 7.84
N ASP A 307 -1.87 4.89 6.94
CA ASP A 307 -1.92 6.13 6.17
C ASP A 307 -2.43 7.29 7.05
N ALA A 308 -3.39 6.99 7.93
CA ALA A 308 -3.95 7.90 8.94
C ALA A 308 -4.68 7.13 10.07
N SER A 309 -4.88 7.77 11.22
CA SER A 309 -5.86 7.33 12.23
C SER A 309 -7.04 8.30 12.30
N VAL A 310 -8.24 7.75 12.52
CA VAL A 310 -9.49 8.51 12.43
C VAL A 310 -10.33 8.22 13.66
N LEU A 311 -10.79 9.25 14.36
CA LEU A 311 -11.67 9.12 15.52
C LEU A 311 -12.98 9.89 15.28
N VAL A 312 -14.09 9.17 15.28
CA VAL A 312 -15.44 9.74 15.20
C VAL A 312 -16.09 9.67 16.57
N ARG A 313 -16.52 10.82 17.11
CA ARG A 313 -17.19 10.92 18.42
C ARG A 313 -18.57 11.52 18.29
N TRP A 314 -19.51 10.96 19.03
CA TRP A 314 -20.85 11.54 19.15
C TRP A 314 -21.44 11.35 20.54
N PRO A 315 -22.20 12.33 21.02
CA PRO A 315 -22.76 12.31 22.36
C PRO A 315 -24.00 11.41 22.43
N ASP A 316 -24.20 10.77 23.58
CA ASP A 316 -25.43 10.04 23.85
C ASP A 316 -26.52 10.98 24.35
N PRO A 317 -27.76 10.88 23.82
CA PRO A 317 -28.84 11.77 24.21
C PRO A 317 -29.08 11.83 25.73
N GLY A 318 -28.98 13.03 26.31
CA GLY A 318 -29.28 13.27 27.72
C GLY A 318 -28.19 12.83 28.71
N THR A 319 -27.04 12.37 28.24
CA THR A 319 -25.91 11.98 29.09
C THR A 319 -24.76 12.99 29.02
N ARG A 320 -23.72 12.80 29.85
CA ARG A 320 -22.44 13.51 29.76
C ARG A 320 -21.38 12.73 28.99
N GLY A 321 -21.72 11.55 28.49
CA GLY A 321 -20.82 10.74 27.69
C GLY A 321 -21.34 10.58 26.28
N GLY A 322 -20.69 9.71 25.54
CA GLY A 322 -21.12 9.34 24.21
C GLY A 322 -20.43 8.08 23.75
N HIS A 323 -20.47 7.87 22.45
CA HIS A 323 -19.78 6.78 21.80
C HIS A 323 -18.71 7.33 20.87
N GLN A 324 -17.60 6.59 20.80
CA GLN A 324 -16.52 6.85 19.89
C GLN A 324 -16.18 5.60 19.10
N VAL A 325 -15.74 5.81 17.85
CA VAL A 325 -15.25 4.77 16.97
C VAL A 325 -13.96 5.26 16.33
N ARG A 326 -12.93 4.43 16.42
CA ARG A 326 -11.64 4.65 15.77
C ARG A 326 -11.50 3.74 14.55
N PHE A 327 -11.06 4.34 13.46
CA PHE A 327 -10.66 3.63 12.26
C PHE A 327 -9.19 3.93 11.96
N ASN A 328 -8.55 2.98 11.30
CA ASN A 328 -7.25 3.15 10.69
C ASN A 328 -7.41 3.16 9.18
N LEU A 329 -6.80 4.12 8.49
CA LEU A 329 -6.69 4.12 7.05
C LEU A 329 -5.48 3.26 6.66
N ILE A 330 -5.72 2.17 5.93
CA ILE A 330 -4.69 1.21 5.49
C ILE A 330 -4.95 0.95 4.01
N ASP A 331 -3.95 1.18 3.17
CA ASP A 331 -4.05 1.09 1.72
C ASP A 331 -5.27 1.84 1.16
N GLY A 332 -5.58 3.01 1.72
CA GLY A 332 -6.70 3.83 1.29
C GLY A 332 -8.09 3.31 1.65
N ASP A 333 -8.22 2.35 2.55
CA ASP A 333 -9.49 1.86 3.10
C ASP A 333 -9.55 1.95 4.62
N LEU A 334 -10.75 2.15 5.17
CA LEU A 334 -10.96 2.29 6.61
C LEU A 334 -11.19 0.93 7.27
N TYR A 335 -10.49 0.70 8.38
CA TYR A 335 -10.59 -0.53 9.19
C TYR A 335 -10.83 -0.17 10.65
N LEU A 336 -11.89 -0.74 11.23
CA LEU A 336 -12.25 -0.52 12.62
C LEU A 336 -11.14 -1.03 13.55
N SER A 337 -10.59 -0.14 14.36
CA SER A 337 -9.56 -0.50 15.34
C SER A 337 -10.09 -0.53 16.77
N GLU A 338 -10.97 0.39 17.12
CA GLU A 338 -11.51 0.50 18.47
C GLU A 338 -12.92 1.11 18.43
N HIS A 339 -13.76 0.74 19.40
CA HIS A 339 -15.00 1.46 19.66
C HIS A 339 -15.37 1.34 21.14
N GLY A 340 -16.11 2.32 21.66
CA GLY A 340 -16.53 2.28 23.05
C GLY A 340 -17.29 3.53 23.47
N ALA A 341 -17.70 3.53 24.74
CA ALA A 341 -18.20 4.73 25.38
C ALA A 341 -17.02 5.67 25.75
N PHE A 342 -17.28 6.97 25.80
CA PHE A 342 -16.37 7.95 26.38
C PHE A 342 -17.11 8.86 27.36
N ASP A 343 -16.40 9.37 28.38
CA ASP A 343 -16.91 10.39 29.29
C ASP A 343 -16.27 11.74 28.93
N MET A 344 -17.09 12.80 28.83
CA MET A 344 -16.59 14.15 28.54
C MET A 344 -15.87 14.79 29.75
N ASP A 345 -16.01 14.21 30.95
CA ASP A 345 -15.36 14.72 32.17
C ASP A 345 -13.89 14.19 32.33
N GLU A 346 -13.42 13.26 31.50
CA GLU A 346 -12.05 12.69 31.57
C GLU A 346 -10.96 13.49 30.81
N GLU A 347 -11.33 14.45 29.95
CA GLU A 347 -10.39 15.23 29.12
C GLU A 347 -10.01 16.61 29.73
N ARG A 348 -10.08 16.77 31.07
CA ARG A 348 -9.88 18.07 31.75
C ARG A 348 -8.70 18.18 32.69
#